data_AF-A0A945JRB4-F1
#
_entry.id   AF-A0A945JRB4-F1
#
_cell.length_a   1.000
_cell.length_b   1.000
_cell.length_c   1.000
_cell.angle_alpha   90.00
_cell.angle_beta   90.00
_cell.angle_gamma   90.00
#
_symmetry.space_group_name_H-M   'P 1'
#
loop_
_entity.id
_entity.type
_entity.pdbx_description
1 polymer ?
#
loop_
_entity_poly.entity_id
_entity_poly.type
_entity_poly.pdbx_seq_one_letter_code
_entity_poly.pdbx_strand_id
1 'polypeptide(L)'
;SFNDSTIESGCVRYIAGSHKEQAIHDFFPDPNNLAGQGQTARDVDESRAVDAVLRAGEVVFHHESVIHGSQPNKADHPRVGFSIHYCAPNVREMRFDDATAMLLRGQDTHGNWSPDPEPKQDFDPDCIQFMLDYRKRFKEASAKKVVDGVRS
;
A
#
# COMPACT_ATOMS: atom_id res chain seq x y z
N SER A 1 8.31 -16.71 -7.89
CA SER A 1 9.24 -15.73 -8.48
C SER A 1 8.47 -14.46 -8.81
N PHE A 2 9.15 -13.32 -8.92
CA PHE A 2 8.57 -12.17 -9.61
C PHE A 2 8.52 -12.47 -11.11
N ASN A 3 7.45 -12.02 -11.75
CA ASN A 3 7.21 -12.13 -13.18
C ASN A 3 7.10 -10.73 -13.77
N ASP A 4 7.12 -10.62 -15.09
CA ASP A 4 6.84 -9.36 -15.76
C ASP A 4 5.43 -8.85 -15.42
N SER A 5 5.32 -7.54 -15.27
CA SER A 5 4.08 -6.81 -15.05
C SER A 5 3.73 -6.07 -16.34
N THR A 6 2.95 -6.72 -17.18
CA THR A 6 2.45 -6.22 -18.47
C THR A 6 0.99 -5.77 -18.39
N ILE A 7 0.50 -5.10 -19.44
CA ILE A 7 -0.92 -4.74 -19.58
C ILE A 7 -1.83 -5.98 -19.46
N GLU A 8 -1.45 -7.10 -20.11
CA GLU A 8 -2.19 -8.36 -20.06
C GLU A 8 -2.27 -8.93 -18.63
N SER A 9 -1.15 -8.86 -17.90
CA SER A 9 -1.07 -9.36 -16.53
C SER A 9 -1.69 -8.43 -15.46
N GLY A 10 -2.22 -7.27 -15.87
CA GLY A 10 -2.80 -6.28 -14.97
C GLY A 10 -1.73 -5.44 -14.24
N CYS A 11 -0.81 -4.84 -14.99
CA CYS A 11 0.13 -3.87 -14.42
C CYS A 11 -0.60 -2.71 -13.73
N VAL A 12 0.07 -2.08 -12.75
CA VAL A 12 -0.47 -0.89 -12.10
C VAL A 12 -0.54 0.25 -13.13
N ARG A 13 -1.60 1.05 -13.03
CA ARG A 13 -1.85 2.23 -13.85
C ARG A 13 -1.95 3.44 -12.94
N TYR A 14 -1.47 4.58 -13.41
CA TYR A 14 -1.39 5.81 -12.62
C TYR A 14 -2.04 7.00 -13.35
N ILE A 15 -2.74 7.86 -12.61
CA ILE A 15 -3.15 9.17 -13.13
C ILE A 15 -2.03 10.19 -12.82
N ALA A 16 -1.27 10.57 -13.84
CA ALA A 16 -0.15 11.50 -13.68
C ALA A 16 -0.59 12.83 -13.04
N GLY A 17 0.14 13.27 -12.02
CA GLY A 17 -0.11 14.54 -11.31
C GLY A 17 -1.24 14.51 -10.26
N SER A 18 -2.04 13.45 -10.18
CA SER A 18 -3.19 13.36 -9.26
C SER A 18 -2.83 13.48 -7.78
N HIS A 19 -1.60 13.14 -7.38
CA HIS A 19 -1.10 13.28 -6.00
C HIS A 19 -1.08 14.73 -5.49
N LYS A 20 -1.23 15.73 -6.37
CA LYS A 20 -1.26 17.15 -6.00
C LYS A 20 -2.65 17.61 -5.54
N GLU A 21 -3.67 16.81 -5.81
CA GLU A 21 -5.06 17.12 -5.51
C GLU A 21 -5.61 16.07 -4.55
N GLN A 22 -6.64 16.45 -3.79
CA GLN A 22 -7.30 15.52 -2.90
C GLN A 22 -8.30 14.67 -3.68
N ALA A 23 -8.06 13.37 -3.75
CA ALA A 23 -9.02 12.41 -4.26
C ALA A 23 -10.12 12.10 -3.23
N ILE A 24 -11.37 12.03 -3.70
CA ILE A 24 -12.52 11.55 -2.91
C ILE A 24 -12.80 10.13 -3.36
N HIS A 25 -12.95 9.21 -2.41
CA HIS A 25 -13.18 7.81 -2.68
C HIS A 25 -14.57 7.39 -2.22
N ASP A 26 -15.23 6.59 -3.06
CA ASP A 26 -16.37 5.79 -2.67
C ASP A 26 -15.91 4.39 -2.26
N PHE A 27 -16.68 3.77 -1.35
CA PHE A 27 -16.43 2.42 -0.85
C PHE A 27 -17.45 1.46 -1.43
N PHE A 28 -16.98 0.58 -2.31
CA PHE A 28 -17.75 -0.48 -2.97
C PHE A 28 -17.06 -1.83 -2.77
N PRO A 29 -17.27 -2.49 -1.62
CA PRO A 29 -16.75 -3.84 -1.40
C PRO A 29 -17.26 -4.80 -2.48
N ASP A 30 -16.36 -5.60 -3.06
CA ASP A 30 -16.67 -6.62 -4.05
C ASP A 30 -15.91 -7.91 -3.67
N PRO A 31 -16.58 -9.08 -3.59
CA PRO A 31 -15.92 -10.35 -3.26
C PRO A 31 -14.81 -10.75 -4.25
N ASN A 32 -14.83 -10.21 -5.46
CA ASN A 32 -13.81 -10.43 -6.50
C ASN A 32 -12.67 -9.39 -6.45
N ASN A 33 -12.72 -8.43 -5.51
CA ASN A 33 -11.67 -7.44 -5.33
C ASN A 33 -10.71 -7.87 -4.21
N LEU A 34 -9.40 -7.82 -4.48
CA LEU A 34 -8.36 -8.07 -3.49
C LEU A 34 -8.31 -6.99 -2.41
N ALA A 35 -8.69 -5.75 -2.76
CA ALA A 35 -8.90 -4.69 -1.79
C ALA A 35 -10.29 -4.85 -1.17
N GLY A 36 -10.38 -5.51 -0.01
CA GLY A 36 -11.65 -5.91 0.58
C GLY A 36 -12.65 -4.77 0.91
N GLN A 37 -12.19 -3.52 0.98
CA GLN A 37 -13.09 -2.36 1.12
C GLN A 37 -13.55 -1.76 -0.22
N GLY A 38 -12.87 -2.09 -1.32
CA GLY A 38 -13.10 -1.57 -2.67
C GLY A 38 -13.17 -0.05 -2.71
N GLN A 39 -12.03 0.62 -2.86
CA GLN A 39 -11.99 2.09 -2.92
C GLN A 39 -11.93 2.55 -4.37
N THR A 40 -12.89 3.37 -4.79
CA THR A 40 -12.95 3.95 -6.14
C THR A 40 -12.87 5.45 -6.05
N ALA A 41 -11.85 6.05 -6.67
CA ALA A 41 -11.73 7.50 -6.76
C ALA A 41 -12.80 8.07 -7.71
N ARG A 42 -13.47 9.14 -7.28
CA ARG A 42 -14.48 9.85 -8.08
C ARG A 42 -13.83 10.69 -9.19
N ASP A 43 -14.61 10.93 -10.25
CA ASP A 43 -14.28 11.88 -11.32
C ASP A 43 -12.92 11.64 -11.99
N VAL A 44 -12.49 10.37 -12.04
CA VAL A 44 -11.23 9.97 -12.68
C VAL A 44 -11.46 9.71 -14.16
N ASP A 45 -10.80 10.50 -15.00
CA ASP A 45 -10.66 10.20 -16.42
C ASP A 45 -9.59 9.13 -16.63
N GLU A 46 -10.02 7.86 -16.66
CA GLU A 46 -9.14 6.71 -16.88
C GLU A 46 -8.44 6.69 -18.25
N SER A 47 -8.91 7.48 -19.23
CA SER A 47 -8.23 7.60 -20.53
C SER A 47 -6.84 8.26 -20.39
N ARG A 48 -6.62 8.99 -19.30
CA ARG A 48 -5.34 9.63 -18.96
C ARG A 48 -4.39 8.73 -18.16
N ALA A 49 -4.80 7.50 -17.84
CA ALA A 49 -3.99 6.60 -17.05
C ALA A 49 -2.77 6.11 -17.84
N VAL A 50 -1.61 6.07 -17.17
CA VAL A 50 -0.34 5.59 -17.71
C VAL A 50 -0.03 4.22 -17.10
N ASP A 51 0.24 3.23 -17.95
CA ASP A 51 0.57 1.88 -17.56
C ASP A 51 2.03 1.78 -17.08
N ALA A 52 2.25 1.25 -15.87
CA ALA A 52 3.58 0.92 -15.38
C ALA A 52 3.95 -0.51 -15.76
N VAL A 53 4.33 -0.68 -17.03
CA VAL A 53 4.87 -1.94 -17.55
C VAL A 53 6.29 -2.13 -17.02
N LEU A 54 6.55 -3.25 -16.35
CA LEU A 54 7.83 -3.55 -15.71
C LEU A 54 8.27 -4.97 -16.03
N ARG A 55 9.56 -5.17 -16.25
CA ARG A 55 10.20 -6.49 -16.27
C ARG A 55 10.46 -6.99 -14.85
N ALA A 56 10.58 -8.30 -14.69
CA ALA A 56 10.96 -8.89 -13.41
C ALA A 56 12.26 -8.27 -12.87
N GLY A 57 12.19 -7.70 -11.65
CA GLY A 57 13.31 -7.01 -11.00
C GLY A 57 13.31 -5.48 -11.17
N GLU A 58 12.49 -4.93 -12.07
CA GLU A 58 12.28 -3.49 -12.15
C GLU A 58 11.32 -2.99 -11.05
N VAL A 59 11.43 -1.70 -10.73
CA VAL A 59 10.64 -1.05 -9.69
C VAL A 59 10.07 0.27 -10.19
N VAL A 60 8.94 0.67 -9.62
CA VAL A 60 8.35 2.00 -9.80
C VAL A 60 8.23 2.68 -8.45
N PHE A 61 8.55 3.97 -8.41
CA PHE A 61 8.34 4.82 -7.24
C PHE A 61 7.15 5.72 -7.50
N HIS A 62 6.23 5.80 -6.55
CA HIS A 62 5.09 6.69 -6.64
C HIS A 62 4.77 7.32 -5.27
N HIS A 63 4.15 8.49 -5.29
CA HIS A 63 3.65 9.14 -4.09
C HIS A 63 2.40 8.42 -3.59
N GLU A 64 2.25 8.21 -2.28
CA GLU A 64 1.13 7.46 -1.68
C GLU A 64 -0.25 7.95 -2.16
N SER A 65 -0.41 9.26 -2.32
CA SER A 65 -1.67 9.88 -2.77
C SER A 65 -1.92 9.89 -4.28
N VAL A 66 -1.03 9.32 -5.11
CA VAL A 66 -1.32 9.24 -6.55
C VAL A 66 -2.50 8.29 -6.76
N ILE A 67 -3.46 8.67 -7.59
CA ILE A 67 -4.53 7.76 -7.99
C ILE A 67 -3.91 6.64 -8.83
N HIS A 68 -4.11 5.41 -8.37
CA HIS A 68 -3.58 4.21 -9.00
C HIS A 68 -4.55 3.04 -8.88
N GLY A 69 -4.44 2.10 -9.79
CA GLY A 69 -5.23 0.87 -9.82
C GLY A 69 -4.65 -0.15 -10.80
N SER A 70 -5.26 -1.32 -10.91
CA SER A 70 -4.86 -2.33 -11.89
C SER A 70 -6.08 -2.94 -12.55
N GLN A 71 -5.92 -3.35 -13.79
CA GLN A 71 -6.94 -4.12 -14.51
C GLN A 71 -6.91 -5.60 -14.08
N PRO A 72 -7.99 -6.37 -14.34
CA PRO A 72 -7.99 -7.81 -14.13
C PRO A 72 -6.82 -8.49 -14.86
N ASN A 73 -6.17 -9.44 -14.19
CA ASN A 73 -5.13 -10.26 -14.80
C ASN A 73 -5.76 -11.25 -15.80
N LYS A 74 -5.34 -11.17 -17.07
CA LYS A 74 -5.78 -12.06 -18.15
C LYS A 74 -4.68 -13.02 -18.62
N ALA A 75 -3.47 -12.92 -18.07
CA ALA A 75 -2.37 -13.82 -18.38
C ALA A 75 -2.60 -15.21 -17.76
N ASP A 76 -1.85 -16.20 -18.25
CA ASP A 76 -1.85 -17.57 -17.74
C ASP A 76 -0.97 -17.77 -16.49
N HIS A 77 -0.45 -16.68 -15.93
CA HIS A 77 0.38 -16.66 -14.73
C HIS A 77 -0.06 -15.59 -13.72
N PRO A 78 0.22 -15.76 -12.42
CA PRO A 78 -0.01 -14.69 -11.45
C PRO A 78 0.96 -13.52 -11.65
N ARG A 79 0.48 -12.31 -11.39
CA ARG A 79 1.29 -11.08 -11.33
C ARG A 79 1.60 -10.71 -9.87
N VAL A 80 2.79 -11.08 -9.41
CA VAL A 80 3.23 -10.83 -8.03
C VAL A 80 4.01 -9.51 -7.97
N GLY A 81 3.61 -8.62 -7.08
CA GLY A 81 4.32 -7.37 -6.78
C GLY A 81 4.64 -7.26 -5.29
N PHE A 82 5.69 -6.54 -4.94
CA PHE A 82 6.09 -6.25 -3.57
C PHE A 82 6.17 -4.74 -3.38
N SER A 83 5.40 -4.22 -2.43
CA SER A 83 5.36 -2.79 -2.11
C SER A 83 6.11 -2.53 -0.81
N ILE A 84 6.97 -1.51 -0.82
CA ILE A 84 7.63 -0.98 0.36
C ILE A 84 7.22 0.50 0.48
N HIS A 85 6.74 0.88 1.66
CA HIS A 85 6.33 2.26 1.94
C HIS A 85 7.44 2.95 2.72
N TYR A 86 7.85 4.12 2.25
CA TYR A 86 8.87 4.95 2.89
C TYR A 86 8.23 6.22 3.44
N CYS A 87 8.62 6.61 4.64
CA CYS A 87 8.28 7.91 5.21
C CYS A 87 9.50 8.53 5.88
N ALA A 88 9.50 9.85 6.01
CA ALA A 88 10.52 10.56 6.78
C ALA A 88 10.19 10.47 8.29
N PRO A 89 11.18 10.58 9.20
CA PRO A 89 10.95 10.44 10.64
C PRO A 89 9.92 11.42 11.23
N ASN A 90 9.69 12.56 10.58
CA ASN A 90 8.69 13.54 11.01
C ASN A 90 7.23 13.15 10.67
N VAL A 91 7.01 12.09 9.87
CA VAL A 91 5.67 11.54 9.63
C VAL A 91 5.23 10.74 10.85
N ARG A 92 3.91 10.73 11.14
CA ARG A 92 3.33 10.06 12.30
C ARG A 92 2.02 9.36 11.92
N GLU A 93 1.83 8.15 12.45
CA GLU A 93 0.53 7.47 12.43
C GLU A 93 -0.49 8.23 13.29
N MET A 94 -1.69 8.43 12.77
CA MET A 94 -2.74 9.22 13.43
C MET A 94 -3.89 8.37 13.95
N ARG A 95 -3.92 7.08 13.61
CA ARG A 95 -5.02 6.15 13.93
C ARG A 95 -4.81 5.40 15.24
N PHE A 96 -3.57 5.13 15.63
CA PHE A 96 -3.22 4.39 16.84
C PHE A 96 -1.80 4.73 17.30
N ASP A 97 -1.56 4.57 18.60
CA ASP A 97 -0.27 4.78 19.24
C ASP A 97 0.70 3.61 18.97
N ASP A 98 1.99 3.79 19.25
CA ASP A 98 3.03 2.76 19.10
C ASP A 98 3.06 2.13 17.69
N ALA A 99 2.91 2.96 16.65
CA ALA A 99 3.20 2.55 15.29
C ALA A 99 4.70 2.24 15.15
N THR A 100 5.02 1.21 14.37
CA THR A 100 6.39 0.74 14.21
C THR A 100 6.89 0.92 12.79
N ALA A 101 8.20 1.09 12.65
CA ALA A 101 8.88 1.13 11.37
C ALA A 101 10.36 0.71 11.52
N MET A 102 10.98 0.32 10.41
CA MET A 102 12.41 0.07 10.32
C MET A 102 13.15 1.34 9.85
N LEU A 103 14.10 1.83 10.66
CA LEU A 103 14.98 2.93 10.26
C LEU A 103 15.98 2.43 9.19
N LEU A 104 15.76 2.84 7.94
CA LEU A 104 16.61 2.40 6.83
C LEU A 104 17.87 3.27 6.63
N ARG A 105 17.77 4.58 6.82
CA ARG A 105 18.86 5.54 6.58
C ARG A 105 18.77 6.71 7.55
N GLY A 106 19.93 7.22 7.98
CA GLY A 106 20.02 8.39 8.84
C GLY A 106 19.72 8.08 10.30
N GLN A 107 19.05 9.00 10.98
CA GLN A 107 18.68 8.91 12.39
C GLN A 107 17.23 9.35 12.57
N ASP A 108 16.47 8.64 13.42
CA ASP A 108 15.18 9.14 13.91
C ASP A 108 15.40 10.09 15.09
N THR A 109 14.98 11.33 14.92
CA THR A 109 15.03 12.39 15.94
C THR A 109 13.65 12.81 16.45
N HIS A 110 12.58 12.17 15.96
CA HIS A 110 11.20 12.54 16.28
C HIS A 110 10.53 11.52 17.20
N GLY A 111 10.92 10.23 17.12
CA GLY A 111 10.36 9.18 17.98
C GLY A 111 8.88 8.89 17.67
N ASN A 112 8.43 9.17 16.45
CA ASN A 112 7.07 8.85 15.99
C ASN A 112 6.88 7.36 15.69
N TRP A 113 7.98 6.61 15.55
CA TRP A 113 7.98 5.20 15.17
C TRP A 113 8.81 4.38 16.15
N SER A 114 8.19 3.39 16.77
CA SER A 114 8.93 2.36 17.52
C SER A 114 9.65 1.41 16.54
N PRO A 115 10.78 0.80 16.93
CA PRO A 115 11.50 -0.09 16.03
C PRO A 115 10.72 -1.39 15.78
N ASP A 116 10.68 -1.83 14.52
CA ASP A 116 10.28 -3.21 14.20
C ASP A 116 11.28 -4.22 14.79
N PRO A 117 10.83 -5.43 15.19
CA PRO A 117 11.74 -6.50 15.58
C PRO A 117 12.58 -6.96 14.38
N GLU A 118 13.87 -7.18 14.61
CA GLU A 118 14.78 -7.70 13.58
C GLU A 118 14.77 -9.24 13.57
N PRO A 119 14.45 -9.88 12.43
CA PRO A 119 14.41 -11.33 12.34
C PRO A 119 15.81 -11.93 12.45
N LYS A 120 15.97 -12.96 13.29
CA LYS A 120 17.25 -13.66 13.48
C LYS A 120 17.44 -14.86 12.57
N GLN A 121 16.35 -15.31 11.95
CA GLN A 121 16.29 -16.46 11.06
C GLN A 121 15.14 -16.32 10.08
N ASP A 122 15.19 -17.08 8.99
CA ASP A 122 14.02 -17.24 8.11
C ASP A 122 12.86 -17.80 8.92
N PHE A 123 11.69 -17.19 8.73
CA PHE A 123 10.46 -17.52 9.48
C PHE A 123 10.61 -17.38 11.00
N ASP A 124 11.35 -16.38 11.48
CA ASP A 124 11.46 -16.06 12.91
C ASP A 124 10.07 -15.98 13.56
N PRO A 125 9.75 -16.89 14.51
CA PRO A 125 8.42 -17.00 15.08
C PRO A 125 8.01 -15.74 15.86
N ASP A 126 8.97 -15.03 16.47
CA ASP A 126 8.70 -13.83 17.26
C ASP A 126 8.31 -12.67 16.33
N CYS A 127 9.00 -12.51 15.20
CA CYS A 127 8.68 -11.51 14.19
C CYS A 127 7.33 -11.81 13.51
N ILE A 128 7.04 -13.08 13.22
CA ILE A 128 5.74 -13.49 12.67
C ILE A 128 4.61 -13.16 13.65
N GLN A 129 4.78 -13.51 14.93
CA GLN A 129 3.78 -13.22 15.96
C GLN A 129 3.56 -11.71 16.09
N PHE A 130 4.65 -10.92 16.13
CA PHE A 130 4.57 -9.45 16.13
C PHE A 130 3.78 -8.92 14.93
N MET A 131 4.04 -9.40 13.71
CA MET A 131 3.30 -8.98 12.52
C MET A 131 1.80 -9.34 12.59
N LEU A 132 1.46 -10.50 13.14
CA LEU A 132 0.06 -10.92 13.33
C LEU A 132 -0.67 -10.01 14.32
N ASP A 133 -0.03 -9.69 15.44
CA ASP A 133 -0.58 -8.79 16.46
C ASP A 133 -0.71 -7.35 15.95
N TYR A 134 0.31 -6.85 15.25
CA TYR A 134 0.28 -5.53 14.62
C TYR A 134 -0.82 -5.44 13.56
N ARG A 135 -0.97 -6.47 12.71
CA ARG A 135 -2.04 -6.55 11.70
C ARG A 135 -3.43 -6.52 12.35
N LYS A 136 -3.60 -7.18 13.50
CA LYS A 136 -4.86 -7.13 14.26
C LYS A 136 -5.17 -5.70 14.72
N ARG A 137 -4.21 -5.02 15.36
CA ARG A 137 -4.34 -3.61 15.79
C ARG A 137 -4.66 -2.68 14.62
N PHE A 138 -3.94 -2.81 13.51
CA PHE A 138 -4.16 -2.03 12.30
C PHE A 138 -5.58 -2.20 11.74
N LYS A 139 -6.08 -3.44 11.69
CA LYS A 139 -7.44 -3.73 11.21
C LYS A 139 -8.51 -3.13 12.13
N GLU A 140 -8.33 -3.24 13.45
CA GLU A 140 -9.24 -2.66 14.43
C GLU A 140 -9.29 -1.13 14.30
N ALA A 141 -8.13 -0.47 14.20
CA ALA A 141 -8.04 0.98 14.00
C ALA A 141 -8.63 1.43 12.66
N SER A 142 -8.42 0.65 11.59
CA SER A 142 -8.93 0.96 10.25
C SER A 142 -10.44 0.76 10.12
N ALA A 143 -11.02 -0.22 10.83
CA ALA A 143 -12.46 -0.41 10.87
C ALA A 143 -13.16 0.80 11.53
N LYS A 144 -12.57 1.34 12.60
CA LYS A 144 -13.08 2.54 13.28
C LYS A 144 -13.06 3.78 12.36
N LYS A 145 -12.00 3.94 11.56
CA LYS A 145 -11.85 5.03 10.58
C LYS A 145 -12.99 5.09 9.55
N VAL A 146 -13.46 3.94 9.08
CA VAL A 146 -14.60 3.87 8.13
C VAL A 146 -15.89 4.39 8.77
N VAL A 147 -16.10 4.07 10.05
CA VAL A 147 -17.28 4.52 10.81
C VAL A 147 -17.24 6.03 11.05
N ASP A 148 -16.06 6.58 11.33
CA ASP A 148 -15.87 8.00 11.64
C ASP A 148 -15.83 8.90 10.37
N GLY A 149 -15.92 8.32 9.17
CA GLY A 149 -15.88 9.06 7.90
C GLY A 149 -14.55 9.76 7.62
N VAL A 150 -13.47 9.34 8.30
CA VAL A 150 -12.17 10.00 8.21
C VAL A 150 -11.41 9.46 6.99
N ARG A 151 -11.11 10.39 6.06
CA ARG A 151 -10.30 10.35 4.83
C ARG A 151 -9.35 9.15 4.68
N SER A 152 -9.29 8.48 3.52
CA SER A 152 -8.17 7.57 3.19
C SER A 152 -6.82 8.25 3.37
#